data_AF-S5AK34-F1
#
_entry.id   AF-S5AK34-F1
#
_cell.length_a   1.000
_cell.length_b   1.000
_cell.length_c   1.000
_cell.angle_alpha   90.00
_cell.angle_beta   90.00
_cell.angle_gamma   90.00
#
_symmetry.space_group_name_H-M   'P 1'
#
loop_
_entity.id
_entity.type
_entity.pdbx_description
1 polymer ?
#
loop_
_entity_poly.entity_id
_entity_poly.type
_entity_poly.pdbx_seq_one_letter_code
_entity_poly.pdbx_strand_id
1 'polypeptide(L)' 'MSSDSQFSVGQRWLSNTETELGLGVIMGTDFRSVEVLSPQLAKHVNIPNKTLH' A
#
# COMPACT_ATOMS: atom_id res chain seq x y z
N MET A 1 -10.78 8.99 20.18
CA MET A 1 -10.17 9.14 18.86
C MET A 1 -9.47 7.84 18.56
N SER A 2 -10.15 6.88 17.92
CA SER A 2 -9.46 5.67 17.50
C SER A 2 -8.52 6.06 16.38
N SER A 3 -7.22 5.95 16.64
CA SER A 3 -6.17 6.09 15.64
C SER A 3 -6.18 4.85 14.74
N ASP A 4 -7.33 4.55 14.14
CA ASP A 4 -7.46 3.43 13.22
C ASP A 4 -6.67 3.81 11.98
N SER A 5 -5.49 3.20 11.85
CA SER A 5 -4.73 3.26 10.60
C SER A 5 -5.67 2.80 9.49
N GLN A 6 -5.88 3.63 8.47
CA GLN A 6 -6.76 3.30 7.33
C GLN A 6 -6.34 2.00 6.61
N PHE A 7 -5.14 1.51 6.91
CA PHE A 7 -4.52 0.36 6.29
C PHE A 7 -4.10 -0.67 7.33
N SER A 8 -4.27 -1.94 6.99
CA SER A 8 -3.82 -3.07 7.79
C SER A 8 -2.83 -3.93 7.01
N VAL A 9 -1.81 -4.46 7.68
CA VAL A 9 -0.89 -5.44 7.09
C VAL A 9 -1.68 -6.66 6.60
N GLY A 10 -1.34 -7.15 5.41
CA GLY A 10 -2.04 -8.24 4.72
C GLY A 10 -3.23 -7.80 3.87
N GLN A 11 -3.66 -6.52 3.97
CA GLN A 11 -4.69 -5.97 3.08
C GLN A 11 -4.20 -5.95 1.63
N ARG A 12 -5.11 -6.24 0.70
CA ARG A 12 -4.84 -6.13 -0.73
C ARG A 12 -4.93 -4.68 -1.17
N TRP A 13 -4.00 -4.29 -2.02
CA TRP A 13 -3.95 -2.97 -2.65
C TRP A 13 -3.94 -3.14 -4.17
N LEU A 14 -4.55 -2.20 -4.89
CA LEU A 14 -4.51 -2.18 -6.34
C LEU A 14 -3.97 -0.83 -6.80
N SER A 15 -2.97 -0.86 -7.66
CA SER A 15 -2.43 0.35 -8.29
C SER A 15 -3.42 0.91 -9.30
N ASN A 16 -3.76 2.20 -9.14
CA ASN A 16 -4.63 2.92 -10.07
C ASN A 16 -3.87 3.53 -11.26
N THR A 17 -2.57 3.82 -11.12
CA THR A 17 -1.78 4.55 -12.13
C THR A 17 -0.76 3.67 -12.82
N GLU A 18 -0.08 2.79 -12.09
CA GLU A 18 0.90 1.87 -12.64
C GLU A 18 0.26 0.47 -12.71
N THR A 19 -0.41 0.16 -13.82
CA THR A 19 -1.10 -1.12 -14.02
C THR A 19 -0.17 -2.33 -13.98
N GLU A 20 1.11 -2.14 -14.31
CA GLU A 20 2.16 -3.16 -14.19
C GLU A 20 2.47 -3.58 -12.76
N LEU A 21 2.16 -2.74 -11.76
CA LEU A 21 2.24 -3.13 -10.34
C LEU A 21 1.18 -4.16 -9.98
N GLY A 22 0.03 -4.08 -10.66
CA GLY A 22 -1.18 -4.84 -10.41
C GLY A 22 -1.57 -4.88 -8.93
N LEU A 23 -1.95 -6.08 -8.49
CA LEU A 23 -2.38 -6.34 -7.12
C LEU A 23 -1.16 -6.44 -6.20
N GLY A 24 -1.11 -5.58 -5.20
CA GLY A 24 -0.12 -5.60 -4.12
C GLY A 24 -0.71 -6.07 -2.79
N VAL A 25 0.18 -6.28 -1.81
CA VAL A 25 -0.16 -6.58 -0.42
C VAL A 25 0.53 -5.59 0.49
N ILE A 26 -0.20 -5.02 1.45
CA ILE A 26 0.36 -4.15 2.47
C ILE A 26 1.25 -4.97 3.40
N MET A 27 2.54 -4.61 3.48
CA MET A 27 3.53 -5.28 4.32
C MET A 27 3.82 -4.51 5.61
N GLY A 28 3.61 -3.20 5.58
CA GLY A 28 3.85 -2.32 6.72
C GLY A 28 3.08 -1.02 6.58
N THR A 29 2.73 -0.41 7.71
CA THR A 29 2.08 0.90 7.77
C THR A 29 2.86 1.82 8.68
N ASP A 30 3.01 3.07 8.26
CA ASP A 30 3.57 4.16 9.04
C ASP A 30 2.61 5.37 8.97
N PHE A 31 2.87 6.37 9.81
CA PHE A 31 2.10 7.60 9.86
C PHE A 31 2.12 8.38 8.53
N ARG A 32 3.20 8.27 7.74
CA ARG A 32 3.34 9.04 6.49
C ARG A 32 3.11 8.21 5.23
N SER A 33 3.24 6.89 5.31
CA SER A 33 3.15 6.02 4.15
C SER A 33 2.82 4.58 4.48
N VAL A 34 2.53 3.82 3.43
CA VAL A 34 2.28 2.38 3.46
C VAL A 34 3.31 1.69 2.57
N GLU A 35 3.87 0.59 3.08
CA GLU A 35 4.73 -0.28 2.30
C GLU A 35 3.90 -1.39 1.65
N VAL A 36 4.01 -1.52 0.33
CA VAL A 36 3.29 -2.50 -0.48
C VAL A 36 4.28 -3.37 -1.23
N LEU A 37 4.13 -4.69 -1.12
CA LEU A 37 4.80 -5.64 -2.00
C LEU A 37 3.96 -5.83 -3.26
N SER A 38 4.54 -5.62 -4.45
CA SER A 38 3.97 -6.05 -5.73
C SER A 38 4.53 -7.44 -6.07
N PRO A 39 3.72 -8.52 -5.98
CA PRO A 39 4.16 -9.88 -6.31
C PRO A 39 4.47 -10.04 -7.79
N GLN A 40 3.85 -9.23 -8.66
CA GLN A 40 4.04 -9.31 -10.11
C GLN A 40 5.43 -8.85 -10.54
N LEU A 41 5.96 -7.83 -9.88
CA LEU A 41 7.27 -7.25 -10.17
C LEU A 41 8.32 -7.57 -9.10
N ALA A 42 7.96 -8.37 -8.08
CA ALA A 42 8.79 -8.71 -6.93
C ALA A 42 9.47 -7.48 -6.28
N LYS A 43 8.77 -6.33 -6.23
CA LYS A 43 9.31 -5.05 -5.73
C LYS A 43 8.48 -4.47 -4.59
N HIS A 44 9.17 -3.76 -3.70
CA HIS A 44 8.57 -3.02 -2.60
C HIS A 44 8.31 -1.57 -3.05
N VAL A 45 7.10 -1.08 -2.80
CA VAL A 45 6.64 0.27 -3.17
C VAL A 45 6.19 0.99 -1.91
N ASN A 46 6.66 2.22 -1.71
CA ASN A 46 6.27 3.06 -0.58
C ASN A 46 5.27 4.12 -1.05
N ILE A 47 4.03 4.05 -0.56
CA ILE A 47 2.92 4.88 -1.01
C ILE A 47 2.60 5.93 0.06
N PRO A 48 2.65 7.25 -0.25
CA PRO A 48 2.32 8.28 0.72
C PRO A 48 0.84 8.21 1.12
N ASN A 49 0.54 8.41 2.41
CA ASN A 49 -0.85 8.39 2.92
C ASN A 49 -1.74 9.48 2.28
N LYS A 50 -1.16 10.54 1.71
CA LYS A 50 -1.90 11.65 1.05
C LYS A 50 -2.41 11.31 -0.36
N THR A 51 -2.04 10.15 -0.91
CA THR A 51 -2.38 9.77 -2.30
C THR A 51 -3.56 8.79 -2.37
N LEU A 52 -4.15 8.44 -1.23
CA LEU A 52 -5.23 7.46 -1.11
C LEU A 52 -6.53 8.20 -0.76
N HIS A 53 -7.15 8.81 -1.78
CA HIS A 53 -8.48 9.42 -1.71
C HIS A 53 -9.50 8.58 -2.48
#